data_AF-A0AAU6XX25-F1
#
_entry.id   AF-A0AAU6XX25-F1
#
_cell.length_a   1.000
_cell.length_b   1.000
_cell.length_c   1.000
_cell.angle_alpha   90.00
_cell.angle_beta   90.00
_cell.angle_gamma   90.00
#
_symmetry.space_group_name_H-M   'P 1'
#
loop_
_entity.id
_entity.type
_entity.pdbx_description
1 polymer ?
#
loop_
_entity_poly.entity_id
_entity_poly.type
_entity_poly.pdbx_seq_one_letter_code
_entity_poly.pdbx_strand_id
1 'polypeptide(L)' 'MNDGGMGSIRFVENDDPYIYQRDLVQADYTDEDDVPVFISLNLNTDDKLFELDIFKGDFSPLKMYPTPQDLRPMR' A
#
# COMPACT_ATOMS: atom_id res chain seq x y z
N MET A 1 10.88 6.30 -3.84
CA MET A 1 10.88 4.94 -4.40
C MET A 1 10.83 5.01 -5.90
N ASN A 2 11.12 3.91 -6.59
CA ASN A 2 10.80 3.74 -8.00
C ASN A 2 9.92 2.48 -8.09
N ASP A 3 8.63 2.63 -7.81
CA ASP A 3 7.65 1.54 -7.69
C ASP A 3 6.97 1.22 -9.03
N GLY A 4 7.33 1.90 -10.12
CA GLY A 4 6.69 1.73 -11.42
C GLY A 4 5.34 2.44 -11.55
N GLY A 5 4.99 3.35 -10.63
CA GLY A 5 3.72 4.08 -10.66
C GLY A 5 2.57 3.36 -9.97
N MET A 6 2.88 2.47 -9.03
CA MET A 6 1.88 1.71 -8.26
C MET A 6 1.19 2.55 -7.19
N GLY A 7 1.80 3.67 -6.80
CA GLY A 7 1.21 4.62 -5.84
C GLY A 7 1.58 4.32 -4.40
N SER A 8 2.55 3.44 -4.14
CA SER A 8 2.99 3.14 -2.78
C SER A 8 3.59 4.38 -2.11
N ILE A 9 3.25 4.61 -0.85
CA ILE A 9 3.69 5.77 -0.07
C ILE A 9 4.60 5.30 1.05
N ARG A 10 5.86 5.73 1.02
CA ARG A 10 6.81 5.46 2.10
C ARG A 10 6.71 6.50 3.20
N PHE A 11 6.60 6.04 4.45
CA PHE A 11 6.73 6.89 5.62
C PHE A 11 8.22 7.07 5.92
N VAL A 12 8.64 8.32 6.11
CA VAL A 12 10.03 8.68 6.42
C VAL A 12 10.08 9.41 7.75
N GLU A 13 10.64 8.76 8.77
CA GLU A 13 11.12 9.42 9.98
C GLU A 13 12.65 9.47 9.94
N ASN A 14 13.24 10.54 10.46
CA ASN A 14 14.70 10.65 10.49
C ASN A 14 15.29 9.55 11.40
N ASP A 15 16.38 8.94 10.94
CA ASP A 15 17.27 8.02 11.67
C ASP A 15 16.80 6.58 11.98
N ASP A 16 15.60 6.14 11.57
CA ASP A 16 15.18 4.75 11.82
C ASP A 16 15.64 3.75 10.74
N PRO A 17 15.95 2.50 11.13
CA PRO A 17 16.19 1.43 10.18
C PRO A 17 14.94 1.14 9.35
N TYR A 18 15.07 1.37 8.04
CA TYR A 18 14.02 1.14 7.03
C TYR A 18 13.84 -0.34 6.71
N ILE A 19 13.41 -1.14 7.69
CA ILE A 19 13.20 -2.58 7.54
C ILE A 19 11.74 -2.91 7.78
N TYR A 20 11.05 -3.37 6.74
CA TYR A 20 9.72 -3.97 6.84
C TYR A 20 9.72 -5.11 7.87
N GLN A 21 8.67 -5.16 8.70
CA GLN A 21 8.45 -6.26 9.65
C GLN A 21 7.16 -7.03 9.33
N ARG A 22 6.02 -6.35 9.29
CA ARG A 22 4.70 -6.98 9.17
C ARG A 22 3.64 -6.03 8.65
N ASP A 23 2.53 -6.61 8.20
CA ASP A 23 1.32 -5.87 7.88
C ASP A 23 0.53 -5.55 9.16
N LEU A 24 0.03 -4.32 9.24
CA LEU A 24 -0.89 -3.87 10.28
C LEU A 24 -2.35 -4.11 9.88
N VAL A 25 -2.68 -3.76 8.63
CA VAL A 25 -4.01 -3.95 8.05
C VAL A 25 -3.90 -4.06 6.54
N GLN A 26 -4.81 -4.83 5.95
CA GLN A 26 -4.90 -5.03 4.51
C GLN A 26 -6.32 -4.73 4.02
N ALA A 27 -6.42 -4.21 2.81
CA ALA A 27 -7.68 -3.99 2.11
C ALA A 27 -7.48 -4.12 0.60
N ASP A 28 -8.58 -4.26 -0.11
CA ASP A 28 -8.59 -4.22 -1.57
C ASP A 28 -9.73 -3.36 -2.09
N TYR A 29 -9.58 -2.91 -3.33
CA TYR A 29 -10.63 -2.29 -4.11
C TYR A 29 -10.42 -2.59 -5.60
N THR A 30 -11.31 -2.08 -6.45
CA THR A 30 -11.22 -2.22 -7.90
C THR A 30 -10.86 -0.86 -8.50
N ASP A 31 -9.76 -0.79 -9.27
CA ASP A 31 -9.34 0.45 -9.97
C ASP A 31 -10.30 0.80 -11.11
N GLU A 32 -10.15 1.99 -11.71
CA GLU A 32 -11.01 2.51 -12.78
C GLU A 32 -11.06 1.59 -14.03
N ASP A 33 -10.07 0.72 -14.21
CA ASP A 33 -9.97 -0.21 -15.32
C ASP A 33 -10.27 -1.67 -14.96
N ASP A 34 -11.08 -1.87 -13.92
CA ASP A 34 -11.55 -3.17 -13.46
C ASP A 34 -10.45 -4.12 -12.94
N VAL A 35 -9.24 -3.60 -12.70
CA VAL A 35 -8.13 -4.37 -12.13
C VAL A 35 -8.17 -4.30 -10.59
N PRO A 36 -8.07 -5.42 -9.87
CA PRO A 36 -7.94 -5.43 -8.43
C PRO A 36 -6.67 -4.72 -7.96
N VAL A 37 -6.82 -3.85 -6.96
CA VAL A 37 -5.72 -3.20 -6.25
C VAL A 37 -5.67 -3.74 -4.83
N PHE A 38 -4.48 -4.09 -4.39
CA PHE A 38 -4.19 -4.56 -3.04
C PHE A 38 -3.47 -3.47 -2.27
N ILE A 39 -3.91 -3.21 -1.05
CA ILE A 39 -3.36 -2.19 -0.16
C ILE A 39 -2.95 -2.86 1.15
N SER A 40 -1.72 -2.61 1.59
CA SER A 40 -1.23 -3.01 2.90
C SER A 40 -0.61 -1.80 3.61
N LEU A 41 -1.02 -1.55 4.85
CA LEU A 41 -0.31 -0.63 5.72
C LEU A 41 0.67 -1.46 6.56
N ASN A 42 1.97 -1.20 6.41
CA ASN A 42 3.02 -2.02 6.99
C ASN A 42 3.74 -1.28 8.13
N LEU A 43 4.31 -2.05 9.05
CA LEU A 43 5.15 -1.57 10.14
C LEU A 43 6.61 -2.00 9.94
N ASN A 44 7.52 -1.19 10.48
CA ASN A 44 8.94 -1.52 10.56
C ASN A 44 9.24 -2.35 11.82
N THR A 45 10.51 -2.71 12.02
CA THR A 45 10.95 -3.50 13.18
C THR A 45 10.76 -2.83 14.54
N ASP A 46 10.48 -1.53 14.57
CA ASP A 46 10.24 -0.73 15.76
C ASP A 46 8.73 -0.44 15.97
N ASP A 47 7.86 -1.19 15.29
CA ASP A 47 6.39 -1.02 15.28
C ASP A 47 5.92 0.39 14.82
N LYS A 48 6.74 1.10 14.06
CA LYS A 48 6.39 2.38 13.41
C LYS A 48 5.88 2.17 11.99
N LEU A 49 5.08 3.12 11.49
CA LEU A 49 4.59 3.10 10.11
C LEU A 49 5.77 3.07 9.13
N PHE A 50 5.78 2.07 8.25
CA PHE A 50 6.85 1.85 7.28
C PHE A 50 6.43 2.27 5.88
N GLU A 51 5.35 1.68 5.37
CA GLU A 51 4.87 1.93 4.02
C GLU A 51 3.35 1.72 3.96
N LEU A 52 2.69 2.49 3.10
CA LEU A 52 1.38 2.14 2.55
C LEU A 52 1.67 1.54 1.18
N ASP A 53 1.80 0.22 1.13
CA ASP A 53 2.06 -0.50 -0.10
C ASP A 53 0.77 -0.66 -0.89
N ILE A 54 0.80 -0.29 -2.17
CA ILE A 54 -0.33 -0.33 -3.09
C ILE A 54 0.18 -0.99 -4.36
N PHE A 55 -0.50 -2.02 -4.84
CA PHE A 55 -0.15 -2.62 -6.12
C PHE A 55 -1.37 -3.18 -6.85
N LYS A 56 -1.35 -3.06 -8.17
CA LYS A 56 -2.34 -3.68 -9.04
C LYS A 56 -1.98 -5.13 -9.29
N GLY A 57 -2.98 -6.01 -9.32
CA GLY A 57 -2.79 -7.44 -9.56
C GLY A 57 -2.15 -7.77 -10.93
N ASP A 58 -2.17 -6.84 -11.88
CA ASP A 58 -1.56 -6.96 -13.21
C ASP A 58 -0.28 -6.12 -13.40
N PHE A 59 0.16 -5.44 -12.35
CA PHE A 59 1.33 -4.54 -12.34
C PHE A 59 1.27 -3.34 -13.28
N SER A 60 0.08 -2.99 -13.79
CA SER A 60 -0.11 -1.71 -14.46
C SER A 60 -0.01 -0.54 -13.45
N PRO A 61 0.30 0.68 -13.90
CA PRO A 61 0.27 1.86 -13.02
C PRO A 61 -1.13 2.11 -12.45
N LEU A 62 -1.18 2.64 -11.23
CA LEU A 62 -2.41 3.04 -10.55
C LEU A 62 -3.11 4.17 -11.31
N LYS A 63 -4.42 4.04 -11.55
CA LYS A 63 -5.21 5.12 -12.17
C LYS A 63 -5.87 6.02 -11.14
N MET A 64 -6.47 5.44 -10.11
CA MET A 64 -7.22 6.21 -9.11
C MET A 64 -7.08 5.62 -7.72
N TYR A 65 -6.84 6.47 -6.72
CA TYR A 65 -6.91 6.08 -5.30
C TYR A 65 -8.36 5.81 -4.86
N PRO A 66 -8.60 4.90 -3.91
CA PRO A 66 -9.93 4.60 -3.42
C PRO A 66 -10.47 5.72 -2.51
N THR A 67 -11.79 5.79 -2.40
CA THR A 67 -12.48 6.42 -1.28
C THR A 67 -12.69 5.41 -0.15
N PRO A 68 -13.00 5.84 1.09
CA PRO A 68 -13.28 4.92 2.18
C PRO A 68 -14.41 3.92 1.91
N GLN A 69 -15.37 4.27 1.04
CA GLN A 69 -16.49 3.42 0.67
C GLN A 69 -16.11 2.30 -0.31
N ASP A 70 -15.00 2.45 -1.04
CA ASP A 70 -14.54 1.47 -2.04
C ASP A 70 -13.76 0.32 -1.39
N LEU A 71 -13.21 0.55 -0.19
CA LEU A 71 -12.33 -0.37 0.50
C LEU A 71 -13.08 -1.60 1.04
N ARG A 72 -12.57 -2.77 0.70
CA ARG A 72 -12.98 -4.07 1.24
C ARG A 72 -11.90 -4.56 2.20
N PRO A 73 -12.19 -4.73 3.50
CA PRO A 73 -11.21 -5.25 4.44
C PRO A 73 -10.84 -6.70 4.11
N MET A 74 -9.55 -7.00 4.09
CA MET A 74 -9.04 -8.37 3.98
C MET A 74 -8.96 -8.99 5.39
N ARG A 75 -9.38 -10.26 5.51
CA ARG A 75 -9.42 -10.99 6.79
C ARG A 75 -8.16 -11.82 7.00
#